data_AF-A0A5J6IL21-F1
#
_entry.id   AF-A0A5J6IL21-F1
#
_cell.length_a   1.000
_cell.length_b   1.000
_cell.length_c   1.000
_cell.angle_alpha   90.00
_cell.angle_beta   90.00
_cell.angle_gamma   90.00
#
_symmetry.space_group_name_H-M   'P 1'
#
loop_
_entity.id
_entity.type
_entity.pdbx_description
1 polymer ?
#
loop_
_entity_poly.entity_id
_entity_poly.type
_entity_poly.pdbx_seq_one_letter_code
_entity_poly.pdbx_strand_id
1 'polypeptide(L)' 'MIEALVKDPETRTLRIRVDAVTFTSDLHARVDYTLFSDATKVGPDGPGASVRQDDTWKISAKTVCSLTKYGKDVPQAPIC' A
#
# COMPACT_ATOMS: atom_id res chain seq x y z
N MET A 1 7.15 -5.31 2.91
CA MET A 1 7.94 -4.17 2.40
C MET A 1 7.45 -3.94 0.97
N ILE A 2 6.93 -2.75 0.62
CA ILE A 2 6.50 -2.50 -0.76
C ILE A 2 7.76 -2.16 -1.56
N GLU A 3 8.19 -3.07 -2.42
CA GLU A 3 9.44 -2.97 -3.18
C GLU A 3 9.53 -1.69 -4.04
N ALA A 4 8.38 -1.15 -4.47
CA ALA A 4 8.30 0.10 -5.23
C ALA A 4 8.81 1.36 -4.47
N LEU A 5 8.94 1.30 -3.14
CA LEU A 5 9.38 2.43 -2.30
C LEU A 5 10.85 2.36 -1.85
N VAL A 6 11.64 1.37 -2.29
CA VAL A 6 12.93 1.01 -1.66
C VAL A 6 14.15 1.75 -2.26
N LYS A 7 13.97 2.72 -3.16
CA LYS A 7 15.09 3.29 -3.94
C LYS A 7 15.88 4.45 -3.31
N ASP A 8 15.56 4.92 -2.10
CA ASP A 8 16.24 6.08 -1.51
C ASP A 8 16.71 5.84 -0.05
N PRO A 9 18.02 5.89 0.24
CA PRO A 9 18.56 5.69 1.59
C PRO A 9 18.20 6.80 2.60
N GLU A 10 17.72 7.98 2.15
CA GLU A 10 17.17 9.04 3.01
C GLU A 10 15.65 8.95 3.21
N THR A 11 14.96 8.03 2.53
CA THR A 11 13.52 7.87 2.77
C THR A 11 13.26 7.37 4.19
N ARG A 12 12.57 8.21 4.98
CA ARG A 12 11.91 7.81 6.23
C ARG A 12 11.28 6.44 6.02
N THR A 13 11.65 5.47 6.86
CA THR A 13 11.25 4.08 6.62
C THR A 13 9.74 3.95 6.74
N LEU A 14 9.05 3.97 5.60
CA LEU A 14 7.62 3.72 5.53
C LEU A 14 7.37 2.24 5.82
N ARG A 15 6.75 1.98 6.97
CA ARG A 15 6.32 0.65 7.39
C ARG A 15 4.82 0.51 7.23
N ILE A 16 4.38 -0.70 6.95
CA ILE A 16 2.96 -1.05 6.85
C ILE A 16 2.69 -2.19 7.80
N ARG A 17 1.62 -2.07 8.59
CA ARG A 17 1.01 -3.18 9.31
C ARG A 17 -0.30 -3.53 8.63
N VAL A 18 -0.48 -4.79 8.26
CA VAL A 18 -1.78 -5.30 7.81
C VAL A 18 -2.58 -5.65 9.07
N ASP A 19 -3.75 -5.04 9.21
CA ASP A 19 -4.63 -5.22 10.36
C ASP A 19 -5.69 -6.29 10.07
N ALA A 20 -6.23 -6.33 8.84
CA ALA A 20 -7.17 -7.37 8.41
C ALA A 20 -7.17 -7.57 6.89
N VAL A 21 -7.62 -8.76 6.46
CA VAL A 21 -7.89 -9.10 5.06
C VAL A 21 -9.28 -9.72 4.97
N THR A 22 -10.16 -9.12 4.18
CA THR A 22 -11.53 -9.60 3.94
C THR A 22 -11.70 -9.93 2.46
N PHE A 23 -11.84 -11.22 2.13
CA PHE A 23 -12.15 -11.63 0.76
C PHE A 23 -13.59 -11.26 0.41
N THR A 24 -13.77 -10.52 -0.69
CA THR A 24 -15.09 -10.12 -1.18
C THR A 24 -15.51 -10.94 -2.39
N SER A 25 -14.56 -11.56 -3.09
CA SER A 25 -14.79 -12.58 -4.12
C SER A 25 -13.53 -13.45 -4.30
N ASP A 26 -13.60 -14.39 -5.23
CA ASP A 26 -12.47 -15.16 -5.78
C ASP A 26 -11.32 -14.30 -6.35
N LEU A 27 -11.62 -13.08 -6.79
CA LEU A 27 -10.72 -12.14 -7.45
C LEU A 27 -10.45 -10.86 -6.67
N HIS A 28 -11.22 -10.57 -5.61
CA HIS A 28 -11.14 -9.30 -4.88
C HIS A 28 -11.08 -9.50 -3.36
N ALA A 29 -10.26 -8.68 -2.69
CA ALA A 29 -10.25 -8.60 -1.24
C ALA A 29 -9.97 -7.17 -0.75
N ARG A 30 -10.55 -6.83 0.40
CA ARG A 30 -10.33 -5.59 1.14
C ARG A 30 -9.22 -5.81 2.16
N VAL A 31 -8.26 -4.89 2.23
CA VAL A 31 -7.09 -4.99 3.12
C VAL A 31 -7.05 -3.77 4.02
N ASP A 32 -7.31 -3.97 5.31
CA ASP A 32 -7.13 -2.92 6.32
C ASP A 32 -5.64 -2.87 6.70
N TYR A 33 -5.05 -1.69 6.65
CA TYR A 33 -3.64 -1.50 7.00
C TYR A 33 -3.39 -0.13 7.63
N THR A 34 -2.34 -0.07 8.44
CA THR A 34 -1.86 1.15 9.05
C THR A 34 -0.46 1.48 8.52
N LEU A 35 -0.28 2.71 8.02
CA LEU A 35 1.02 3.23 7.55
C LEU A 35 1.76 3.93 8.69
N PHE A 36 3.05 3.66 8.83
CA PHE A 36 3.93 4.27 9.82
C PHE A 36 5.14 4.92 9.16
N SER A 37 5.52 6.10 9.63
CA SER A 37 6.79 6.78 9.33
C SER A 37 7.46 7.03 10.66
N ASP A 38 8.68 6.53 10.86
CA ASP A 38 9.44 6.71 12.10
C ASP A 38 8.60 6.43 13.37
N ALA A 39 7.89 5.29 13.36
CA ALA A 39 6.95 4.83 14.39
C ALA A 39 5.68 5.68 14.61
N THR A 40 5.51 6.79 13.88
CA THR A 40 4.30 7.61 13.89
C THR A 40 3.31 7.10 12.86
N LYS A 41 2.02 6.94 13.21
CA LYS A 41 0.96 6.64 12.25
C LYS A 41 0.81 7.83 11.28
N VAL A 42 0.92 7.58 9.97
CA VAL A 42 0.93 8.63 8.93
C VAL A 42 0.00 8.35 7.75
N GLY A 43 -0.64 7.18 7.68
CA GLY A 43 -1.46 6.80 6.52
C GLY A 43 -2.82 6.21 6.88
N PRO A 44 -3.64 5.96 5.86
CA PRO A 44 -4.98 6.51 5.71
C PRO A 44 -5.99 5.93 6.70
N ASP A 45 -7.05 6.70 6.98
CA ASP A 45 -8.27 6.19 7.60
C ASP A 45 -9.12 5.49 6.52
N GLY A 46 -8.66 4.33 6.06
CA GLY A 46 -9.44 3.51 5.13
C GLY A 46 -8.64 2.35 4.51
N PRO A 47 -9.28 1.19 4.29
CA PRO A 47 -8.63 0.02 3.71
C PRO A 47 -8.23 0.22 2.25
N GLY A 48 -7.18 -0.48 1.89
CA GLY A 48 -6.85 -0.78 0.51
C GLY A 48 -7.72 -1.89 -0.08
N ALA A 49 -7.55 -2.08 -1.38
CA ALA A 49 -8.09 -3.19 -2.15
C ALA A 49 -6.95 -4.01 -2.74
N SER A 50 -7.16 -5.31 -2.85
CA SER A 50 -6.27 -6.27 -3.49
C SER A 50 -7.04 -7.08 -4.52
N VAL A 51 -6.32 -7.51 -5.56
CA VAL A 51 -6.86 -8.28 -6.67
C VAL A 51 -6.01 -9.53 -6.89
N ARG A 52 -6.64 -10.65 -7.24
CA ARG A 52 -5.93 -11.88 -7.60
C ARG A 52 -5.65 -11.88 -9.11
N GLN A 53 -4.40 -12.04 -9.48
CA GLN A 53 -3.94 -12.15 -10.86
C GLN A 53 -2.81 -13.14 -10.94
N ASP A 54 -2.83 -14.02 -11.94
CA ASP A 54 -1.78 -15.04 -12.15
C ASP A 54 -1.56 -15.87 -10.88
N ASP A 55 -2.66 -16.27 -10.25
CA ASP A 55 -2.70 -17.01 -8.98
C ASP A 55 -2.08 -16.29 -7.77
N THR A 56 -1.76 -15.00 -7.90
CA THR A 56 -1.11 -14.19 -6.87
C THR A 56 -2.00 -13.02 -6.44
N TRP A 57 -2.12 -12.79 -5.14
CA TRP A 57 -2.79 -11.59 -4.61
C TRP A 57 -1.85 -10.38 -4.70
N LYS A 58 -2.29 -9.35 -5.42
CA LYS A 58 -1.56 -8.10 -5.66
C LYS A 58 -2.32 -6.94 -5.03
N ILE A 59 -1.61 -5.92 -4.56
CA ILE A 59 -2.24 -4.65 -4.16
C ILE A 59 -2.82 -4.00 -5.42
N SER A 60 -4.07 -3.53 -5.35
CA SER A 60 -4.71 -2.87 -6.49
C SER A 60 -4.02 -1.55 -6.84
N ALA A 61 -4.00 -1.22 -8.14
CA ALA A 61 -3.52 0.07 -8.64
C ALA A 61 -4.15 1.25 -7.89
N LYS A 62 -5.46 1.20 -7.64
CA LYS A 62 -6.20 2.21 -6.86
C LYS A 62 -5.59 2.45 -5.48
N THR A 63 -5.18 1.39 -4.79
CA THR A 63 -4.54 1.49 -3.47
C THR A 63 -3.16 2.11 -3.58
N VAL A 64 -2.35 1.69 -4.57
CA VAL A 64 -1.04 2.28 -4.84
C VAL A 64 -1.16 3.79 -5.11
N CYS A 65 -2.08 4.20 -5.99
CA CYS A 65 -2.33 5.62 -6.28
C CYS A 65 -2.83 6.40 -5.07
N SER A 66 -3.57 5.76 -4.15
CA SER A 66 -4.00 6.42 -2.92
C SER A 66 -2.85 6.62 -1.92
N LEU A 67 -1.76 5.87 -2.05
CA LEU A 67 -0.60 5.91 -1.16
C LEU A 67 0.45 6.92 -1.58
N THR A 68 0.61 7.18 -2.88
CA THR A 68 1.60 8.13 -3.41
C THR A 68 1.44 9.53 -2.82
N LYS A 69 0.20 9.95 -2.51
CA LYS A 69 -0.09 11.24 -1.84
C LYS A 69 0.54 11.40 -0.45
N TYR A 70 0.96 10.31 0.20
CA TYR A 70 1.62 10.33 1.51
C TYR A 70 3.14 10.29 1.42
N GLY A 71 3.70 10.01 0.24
CA GLY A 71 5.14 10.03 0.01
C GLY A 71 5.62 11.42 -0.37
N LYS A 72 6.65 11.94 0.30
CA LYS A 72 7.34 13.15 -0.15
C LYS A 72 8.33 12.87 -1.30
N ASP A 73 8.93 11.69 -1.28
CA ASP A 73 9.96 11.25 -2.25
C ASP A 73 9.54 9.95 -2.95
N VAL A 74 8.25 9.67 -3.01
CA VAL A 74 7.72 8.49 -3.70
C VAL A 74 7.30 8.95 -5.10
N PRO A 75 7.95 8.46 -6.17
CA PRO A 75 7.52 8.75 -7.53
C PRO A 75 6.04 8.39 -7.66
N GLN A 76 5.24 9.27 -8.26
CA GLN A 76 3.88 8.91 -8.65
C GLN A 76 3.96 7.67 -9.52
N ALA A 77 3.26 6.60 -9.14
CA ALA A 77 3.29 5.37 -9.91
C ALA A 77 2.78 5.68 -11.32
N PRO A 78 3.45 5.24 -12.42
CA PRO A 78 3.09 5.64 -13.80
C PRO A 78 1.65 5.29 -14.24
N ILE A 79 1.00 4.44 -13.46
CA ILE A 79 -0.39 4.00 -13.64
C ILE A 79 -1.41 4.93 -12.97
N CYS A 80 -0.92 5.97 -12.30
CA CYS A 80 -1.64 7.08 -11.69
C CYS A 80 -1.19 8.35 -12.43
#